data_AF-A0A1B7WAE3-F1
#
_entry.id   AF-A0A1B7WAE3-F1
#
_cell.length_a   1.000
_cell.length_b   1.000
_cell.length_c   1.000
_cell.angle_alpha   90.00
_cell.angle_beta   90.00
_cell.angle_gamma   90.00
#
_symmetry.space_group_name_H-M   'P 1'
#
loop_
_entity.id
_entity.type
_entity.pdbx_description
1 polymer ?
#
loop_
_entity_poly.entity_id
_entity_poly.type
_entity_poly.pdbx_seq_one_letter_code
_entity_poly.pdbx_strand_id
1 'polypeptide(L)' 'MNGKKPKAELRAEVRNQGKSTADNKALDGDVILAAQSILVANYGNEVMIATSNKKHLSLFIDAREWGEI' A
#
# COMPACT_ATOMS: atom_id res chain seq x y z
N MET A 1 -11.21 -15.20 -15.54
CA MET A 1 -9.74 -15.23 -15.34
C MET A 1 -9.32 -13.90 -14.73
N ASN A 2 -9.28 -13.76 -13.40
CA ASN A 2 -8.75 -12.55 -12.76
C ASN A 2 -7.35 -12.86 -12.25
N GLY A 3 -6.36 -12.60 -13.11
CA GLY A 3 -4.96 -12.83 -12.80
C GLY A 3 -4.53 -11.96 -11.63
N LYS A 4 -4.27 -12.59 -10.48
CA LYS A 4 -3.53 -11.96 -9.37
C LYS A 4 -2.16 -11.55 -9.92
N LYS A 5 -1.94 -10.24 -10.08
CA LYS A 5 -0.65 -9.72 -10.51
C LYS A 5 0.43 -10.06 -9.46
N PRO A 6 1.57 -10.64 -9.86
CA PRO A 6 2.65 -10.98 -8.94
C PRO A 6 3.31 -9.73 -8.33
N LYS A 7 3.73 -9.86 -7.06
CA LYS A 7 4.31 -8.82 -6.17
C LYS A 7 5.40 -7.93 -6.79
N ALA A 8 6.12 -8.41 -7.80
CA ALA A 8 7.17 -7.66 -8.50
C ALA A 8 6.62 -6.60 -9.46
N GLU A 9 5.46 -6.85 -10.07
CA GLU A 9 4.81 -5.91 -10.99
C GLU A 9 4.26 -4.71 -10.22
N LEU A 10 3.70 -4.92 -9.03
CA LEU A 10 3.23 -3.82 -8.16
C LEU A 10 4.40 -2.90 -7.77
N ARG A 11 5.56 -3.46 -7.42
CA ARG A 11 6.77 -2.69 -7.07
C ARG A 11 7.37 -1.95 -8.26
N ALA A 12 7.34 -2.54 -9.44
CA ALA A 12 7.82 -1.91 -10.68
C ALA A 12 6.88 -0.77 -11.12
N GLU A 13 5.56 -0.96 -10.98
CA GLU A 13 4.54 0.03 -11.32
C GLU A 13 4.58 1.24 -10.38
N VAL A 14 4.74 1.02 -9.06
CA VAL A 14 4.90 2.10 -8.08
C VAL A 14 6.21 2.88 -8.29
N ARG A 15 7.32 2.21 -8.63
CA ARG A 15 8.58 2.89 -8.98
C ARG A 15 8.46 3.71 -10.26
N ASN A 16 7.75 3.21 -11.27
CA ASN A 16 7.51 3.95 -12.52
C ASN A 16 6.52 5.12 -12.35
N GLN A 17 5.59 5.02 -11.39
CA GLN A 17 4.69 6.12 -11.02
C GLN A 17 5.33 7.12 -10.03
N GLY A 18 6.46 6.77 -9.43
CA GLY A 18 7.21 7.52 -8.41
C GLY A 18 7.88 8.82 -8.86
N LYS A 19 7.36 9.51 -9.88
CA LYS A 19 7.55 10.97 -10.03
C LYS A 19 6.59 11.70 -9.08
N SER A 20 6.76 11.55 -7.76
CA SER A 20 6.08 12.42 -6.78
C SER A 20 6.72 12.38 -5.40
N THR A 21 7.54 13.40 -5.13
CA THR A 21 7.59 14.26 -3.92
C THR A 21 7.58 13.69 -2.49
N ALA A 22 7.69 12.38 -2.27
CA ALA A 22 7.94 11.82 -0.94
C ALA A 22 9.40 11.33 -0.84
N ASP A 23 10.02 11.47 0.34
CA ASP A 23 11.37 10.94 0.59
C ASP A 23 11.39 9.44 0.26
N ASN A 24 12.39 8.99 -0.50
CA ASN A 24 12.47 7.61 -1.01
C ASN A 24 12.33 6.55 0.11
N LYS A 25 12.76 6.87 1.33
CA LYS A 25 12.63 5.98 2.49
C LYS A 25 11.18 5.81 2.97
N ALA A 26 10.37 6.87 2.90
CA ALA A 26 8.95 6.81 3.26
C ALA A 26 8.16 5.96 2.25
N LEU A 27 8.51 6.08 0.95
CA LEU A 27 7.93 5.26 -0.12
C LEU A 27 8.20 3.75 0.06
N ASP A 28 9.42 3.38 0.42
CA ASP A 28 9.75 1.97 0.65
C ASP A 28 9.01 1.40 1.87
N GLY A 29 8.84 2.20 2.93
CA GLY A 29 8.08 1.84 4.13
C GLY A 29 6.60 1.60 3.84
N ASP A 30 5.94 2.52 3.13
CA ASP A 30 4.52 2.42 2.78
C ASP A 30 4.25 1.22 1.86
N VAL A 31 5.14 0.95 0.91
CA VAL A 31 5.02 -0.22 0.01
C VAL A 31 5.16 -1.53 0.79
N ILE A 32 6.08 -1.61 1.75
CA ILE A 32 6.22 -2.80 2.60
C ILE A 32 4.96 -2.98 3.46
N LEU A 33 4.48 -1.90 4.10
CA LEU A 33 3.30 -1.94 4.95
C LEU A 33 2.07 -2.38 4.15
N ALA A 34 1.80 -1.76 3.00
CA ALA A 34 0.70 -2.15 2.12
C ALA A 34 0.80 -3.62 1.68
N ALA A 35 2.00 -4.09 1.32
CA ALA A 35 2.19 -5.47 0.90
C ALA A 35 1.94 -6.49 2.04
N GLN A 36 2.30 -6.15 3.28
CA GLN A 36 2.01 -6.99 4.44
C GLN A 36 0.52 -6.99 4.76
N SER A 37 -0.12 -5.83 4.75
CA SER A 37 -1.57 -5.72 5.02
C SER A 37 -2.40 -6.49 4.00
N ILE A 38 -2.02 -6.46 2.71
CA ILE A 38 -2.65 -7.28 1.66
C ILE A 38 -2.44 -8.78 1.93
N LEU A 39 -1.27 -9.20 2.41
CA LEU A 39 -1.00 -10.59 2.76
C LEU A 39 -1.94 -11.06 3.88
N VAL A 40 -2.08 -10.25 4.93
CA VAL A 40 -3.00 -10.53 6.05
C VAL A 40 -4.46 -10.59 5.58
N ALA A 41 -4.86 -9.69 4.69
CA ALA A 41 -6.20 -9.70 4.11
C ALA A 41 -6.45 -10.96 3.27
N ASN A 42 -5.45 -11.45 2.54
CA ASN A 42 -5.54 -12.71 1.78
C ASN A 42 -5.70 -13.95 2.66
N TYR A 43 -5.36 -13.88 3.94
CA TYR A 43 -5.68 -14.93 4.92
C TYR A 43 -7.13 -14.87 5.42
N GLY A 44 -7.97 -14.00 4.85
CA GLY A 44 -9.39 -13.87 5.18
C GLY A 44 -9.69 -12.85 6.27
N ASN A 45 -8.71 -12.05 6.68
CA ASN A 45 -8.90 -11.00 7.67
C ASN A 45 -9.41 -9.71 7.02
N GLU A 46 -10.24 -8.96 7.74
CA GLU A 46 -10.51 -7.56 7.40
C GLU A 46 -9.33 -6.71 7.88
N VAL A 47 -8.75 -5.90 6.98
CA VAL A 47 -7.56 -5.12 7.26
C VAL A 47 -7.74 -3.68 6.79
N MET A 48 -7.44 -2.74 7.67
CA MET A 48 -7.37 -1.31 7.42
C MET A 48 -6.05 -0.76 7.96
N ILE A 49 -5.43 0.19 7.27
CA ILE A 49 -4.28 0.94 7.79
C ILE A 49 -4.75 2.31 8.32
N ALA A 50 -4.49 2.55 9.60
CA ALA A 50 -4.57 3.88 10.20
C ALA A 50 -3.26 4.63 9.99
N THR A 51 -3.27 5.77 9.30
CA THR A 51 -2.04 6.48 8.89
C THR A 51 -2.28 7.98 8.69
N SER A 52 -1.24 8.80 8.84
CA SER A 52 -1.24 10.20 8.39
C SER A 52 -0.81 10.36 6.93
N ASN A 53 -0.34 9.28 6.28
CA ASN A 53 -0.01 9.25 4.85
C ASN A 53 -1.08 8.50 4.04
N LYS A 54 -2.36 8.84 4.28
CA LYS A 54 -3.52 8.21 3.64
C LYS A 54 -3.41 8.23 2.12
N LYS A 55 -2.95 9.35 1.54
CA LYS A 55 -2.89 9.56 0.08
C LYS A 55 -2.08 8.48 -0.65
N HIS A 56 -0.96 8.03 -0.07
CA HIS A 56 -0.12 7.01 -0.69
C HIS A 56 -0.66 5.60 -0.47
N LEU A 57 -1.10 5.29 0.75
CA LEU A 57 -1.51 3.93 1.13
C LEU A 57 -2.89 3.54 0.61
N SER A 58 -3.81 4.51 0.46
CA SER A 58 -5.16 4.28 -0.08
C SER A 58 -5.17 3.78 -1.52
N LEU A 59 -4.04 3.89 -2.23
CA LEU A 59 -3.88 3.35 -3.59
C LEU A 59 -3.81 1.81 -3.60
N PHE A 60 -3.52 1.18 -2.47
CA PHE A 60 -3.26 -0.25 -2.39
C PHE A 60 -4.21 -1.00 -1.45
N ILE A 61 -4.68 -0.36 -0.37
CA ILE A 61 -5.54 -0.97 0.65
C ILE A 61 -6.40 0.10 1.33
N ASP A 62 -7.49 -0.29 2.01
CA ASP A 62 -8.26 0.65 2.84
C ASP A 62 -7.34 1.31 3.86
N ALA A 63 -7.17 2.63 3.72
CA ALA A 63 -6.36 3.44 4.58
C ALA A 63 -7.16 4.67 5.01
N ARG A 64 -7.11 4.98 6.31
CA ARG A 64 -7.85 6.08 6.92
C ARG A 64 -6.93 6.94 7.76
N GLU A 65 -7.34 8.19 7.93
CA GLU A 65 -6.61 9.11 8.80
C GLU A 65 -6.64 8.57 10.23
N TRP A 66 -5.48 8.50 10.88
CA TRP A 66 -5.36 7.92 12.22
C TRP A 66 -6.31 8.57 13.24
N GLY A 67 -6.59 9.87 13.10
CA GLY A 67 -7.48 10.60 14.00
C GLY A 67 -8.98 10.45 13.73
N GLU A 68 -9.37 9.72 12.68
CA GLU A 68 -10.77 9.50 12.28
C GLU A 68 -11.27 8.08 12.63
N ILE A 69 -10.46 7.28 13.33
CA ILE A 69 -10.75 5.88 13.74
C ILE A 69 -10.97 5.81 15.24
#